data_AF-A0A9N9PBU0-F1
#
_entry.id   AF-A0A9N9PBU0-F1
#
_cell.length_a   1.000
_cell.length_b   1.000
_cell.length_c   1.000
_cell.angle_alpha   90.00
_cell.angle_beta   90.00
_cell.angle_gamma   90.00
#
_symmetry.space_group_name_H-M   'P 1'
#
loop_
_entity.id
_entity.type
_entity.pdbx_description
1 polymer ?
#
loop_
_entity_poly.entity_id
_entity_poly.type
_entity_poly.pdbx_seq_one_letter_code
_entity_poly.pdbx_strand_id
1 'polypeptide(L)'
;PIYTQGDGTMYIYDIKQSAWTSKPTPNQPTFGRQLHTATLLPDGWIIMIDGFFSSDIEQLNVYDTKTNQWTNIVWVATKNGVISPISFHSATLLPNNQSILIYGGVNQTGYQYSGLA
;
A
#
# COMPACT_ATOMS: atom_id res chain seq x y z
N PRO A 1 -3.33 3.69 23.15
CA PRO A 1 -3.71 2.46 22.42
C PRO A 1 -2.46 1.79 21.84
N ILE A 2 -2.19 0.54 22.21
CA ILE A 2 -1.06 -0.23 21.67
C ILE A 2 -1.51 -0.76 20.31
N TYR A 3 -1.01 -0.19 19.22
CA TYR A 3 -1.23 -0.73 17.88
C TYR A 3 -0.28 -1.91 17.70
N THR A 4 -0.78 -3.14 17.77
CA THR A 4 -0.02 -4.31 17.34
C THR A 4 0.17 -4.23 15.83
N GLN A 5 1.41 -4.19 15.36
CA GLN A 5 1.70 -4.24 13.93
C GLN A 5 1.22 -5.58 13.36
N GLY A 6 0.49 -5.55 12.24
CA GLY A 6 0.20 -6.77 11.49
C GLY A 6 1.49 -7.37 10.94
N ASP A 7 1.48 -8.66 10.63
CA ASP A 7 2.61 -9.39 10.03
C ASP A 7 2.80 -9.10 8.52
N GLY A 8 2.01 -8.18 7.97
CA GLY A 8 1.99 -7.86 6.54
C GLY A 8 1.26 -8.89 5.69
N THR A 9 0.62 -9.92 6.28
CA THR A 9 -0.03 -11.00 5.53
C THR A 9 -1.18 -10.50 4.66
N MET A 10 -1.11 -10.81 3.36
CA MET A 10 -2.22 -10.62 2.42
C MET A 10 -3.11 -11.87 2.38
N TYR A 11 -4.42 -11.64 2.42
CA TYR A 11 -5.44 -12.68 2.26
C TYR A 11 -6.29 -12.41 1.02
N ILE A 12 -6.61 -13.48 0.29
CA ILE A 12 -7.51 -13.46 -0.85
C ILE A 12 -8.76 -14.27 -0.49
N TYR A 13 -9.93 -13.65 -0.62
CA TYR A 13 -11.21 -14.34 -0.49
C TYR A 13 -11.73 -14.78 -1.85
N ASP A 14 -11.87 -16.09 -2.06
CA ASP A 14 -12.53 -16.64 -3.24
C ASP A 14 -14.04 -16.73 -2.97
N ILE A 15 -14.83 -15.93 -3.70
CA ILE A 15 -16.29 -15.88 -3.56
C ILE A 15 -16.95 -17.19 -4.00
N LYS A 16 -16.42 -17.87 -5.01
CA LYS A 16 -16.99 -19.14 -5.52
C LYS A 16 -16.76 -20.27 -4.51
N GLN A 17 -15.61 -20.27 -3.85
CA GLN A 17 -15.24 -21.27 -2.86
C GLN A 17 -15.65 -20.88 -1.44
N SER A 18 -16.10 -19.64 -1.23
CA SER A 18 -16.41 -19.07 0.08
C SER A 18 -15.27 -19.25 1.10
N ALA A 19 -14.02 -19.09 0.66
CA ALA A 19 -12.83 -19.43 1.44
C ALA A 19 -11.75 -18.35 1.40
N TRP A 20 -11.05 -18.18 2.52
CA TRP A 20 -9.86 -17.34 2.62
C TRP A 20 -8.60 -18.14 2.31
N THR A 21 -7.70 -17.55 1.54
CA THR A 21 -6.36 -18.10 1.28
C THR A 21 -5.29 -17.07 1.59
N SER A 22 -4.26 -17.46 2.31
CA SER A 22 -3.00 -16.73 2.44
C SER A 22 -1.93 -17.53 1.71
N LYS A 23 -1.28 -16.92 0.72
CA LYS A 23 -0.13 -17.53 0.07
C LYS A 23 1.13 -16.75 0.46
N PRO A 24 2.26 -17.41 0.73
CA PRO A 24 3.54 -16.74 0.75
C PRO A 24 3.72 -16.05 -0.60
N THR A 25 3.79 -14.71 -0.59
CA THR A 25 4.08 -13.96 -1.81
C THR A 25 5.55 -13.53 -1.77
N PRO A 26 6.36 -13.86 -2.80
CA PRO A 26 7.73 -13.37 -2.85
C PRO A 26 7.77 -11.84 -2.75
N ASN A 27 8.76 -11.34 -2.01
CA ASN A 27 9.03 -9.91 -1.80
C ASN A 27 7.88 -9.14 -1.11
N GLN A 28 7.00 -9.86 -0.41
CA GLN A 28 5.93 -9.25 0.35
C GLN A 28 6.47 -8.28 1.40
N PRO A 29 5.84 -7.10 1.57
CA PRO A 29 6.21 -6.18 2.63
C PRO A 29 6.09 -6.85 4.00
N THR A 30 7.15 -6.82 4.79
CA THR A 30 7.28 -7.56 6.06
C THR A 30 6.70 -6.82 7.27
N PHE A 31 6.19 -5.61 7.05
CA PHE A 31 5.61 -4.77 8.10
C PHE A 31 4.13 -4.51 7.82
N GLY A 32 3.31 -4.66 8.86
CA GLY A 32 1.88 -4.40 8.79
C GLY A 32 1.60 -2.92 8.56
N ARG A 33 1.04 -2.59 7.40
CA ARG A 33 0.59 -1.24 7.06
C ARG A 33 -0.87 -1.06 7.48
N GLN A 34 -1.20 0.08 8.09
CA GLN A 34 -2.58 0.45 8.39
C GLN A 34 -2.97 1.69 7.59
N LEU A 35 -4.28 1.89 7.35
CA LEU A 35 -4.80 3.13 6.77
C LEU A 35 -4.29 3.42 5.34
N HIS A 36 -3.89 2.37 4.63
CA HIS A 36 -3.50 2.41 3.24
C HIS A 36 -4.68 2.16 2.30
N THR A 37 -4.48 2.48 1.02
CA THR A 37 -5.43 2.12 -0.04
C THR A 37 -4.80 1.12 -1.00
N ALA A 38 -5.65 0.28 -1.60
CA ALA A 38 -5.26 -0.65 -2.64
C ALA A 38 -6.19 -0.46 -3.85
N THR A 39 -5.63 -0.20 -5.02
CA THR A 39 -6.37 0.04 -6.26
C THR A 39 -6.01 -1.02 -7.28
N LEU A 40 -7.00 -1.80 -7.74
CA LEU A 40 -6.84 -2.78 -8.81
C LEU A 40 -6.89 -2.08 -10.18
N LEU A 41 -5.89 -2.34 -11.02
CA LEU A 41 -5.81 -1.92 -12.41
C LEU A 41 -6.40 -3.01 -13.34
N PRO A 42 -6.90 -2.64 -14.54
CA PRO A 42 -7.52 -3.60 -15.48
C PRO A 42 -6.57 -4.69 -15.99
N ASP A 43 -5.27 -4.44 -15.93
CA ASP A 43 -4.22 -5.37 -16.32
C ASP A 43 -3.82 -6.35 -15.21
N GLY A 44 -4.47 -6.27 -14.03
CA GLY A 44 -4.30 -7.23 -12.93
C GLY A 44 -3.26 -6.80 -11.89
N TRP A 45 -2.75 -5.57 -11.97
CA TRP A 45 -1.87 -5.05 -10.93
C TRP A 45 -2.67 -4.38 -9.82
N ILE A 46 -2.27 -4.61 -8.57
CA ILE A 46 -2.80 -3.88 -7.40
C ILE A 46 -1.74 -2.89 -6.96
N ILE A 47 -2.10 -1.61 -7.03
CA ILE A 47 -1.25 -0.51 -6.57
C ILE A 47 -1.65 -0.20 -5.13
N MET A 48 -0.74 -0.46 -4.18
CA MET A 48 -0.93 -0.03 -2.80
C MET A 48 -0.26 1.31 -2.56
N ILE A 49 -1.08 2.30 -2.21
CA ILE A 49 -0.65 3.64 -1.87
C ILE A 49 -0.72 3.78 -0.36
N ASP A 50 0.45 4.06 0.20
CA ASP A 50 0.86 4.52 1.53
C ASP A 50 -0.09 4.43 2.73
N GLY A 51 0.43 4.33 3.95
CA GLY A 51 -0.38 4.27 5.17
C GLY A 51 0.46 4.44 6.42
N PHE A 52 -0.16 4.36 7.59
CA PHE A 52 0.52 4.53 8.88
C PHE A 52 1.43 3.32 9.17
N PHE A 53 2.59 3.58 9.79
CA PHE A 53 3.66 2.62 10.10
C PHE A 53 4.50 2.08 8.93
N SER A 54 4.45 2.69 7.74
CA SER A 54 5.50 2.38 6.76
C SER A 54 6.80 3.07 7.16
N SER A 55 7.81 2.30 7.58
CA SER A 55 9.18 2.80 7.64
C SER A 55 9.71 3.18 6.25
N ASP A 56 9.14 2.58 5.20
CA ASP A 56 9.41 2.90 3.79
C ASP A 56 8.38 3.89 3.23
N ILE A 57 8.47 5.13 3.70
CA ILE A 57 7.65 6.28 3.29
C ILE A 57 7.84 6.71 1.82
N GLU A 58 8.80 6.11 1.10
CA GLU A 58 9.16 6.45 -0.28
C GLU A 58 8.85 5.32 -1.29
N GLN A 59 8.17 4.26 -0.85
CA GLN A 59 7.96 3.07 -1.69
C GLN A 59 6.47 2.82 -1.97
N LEU A 60 6.15 2.72 -3.26
CA LEU A 60 4.88 2.20 -3.75
C LEU A 60 4.99 0.68 -3.82
N ASN A 61 4.05 -0.02 -3.17
CA ASN A 61 4.05 -1.48 -3.18
C ASN A 61 3.07 -1.92 -4.25
N VAL A 62 3.54 -2.73 -5.17
CA VAL A 62 2.77 -3.14 -6.34
C VAL A 62 2.70 -4.66 -6.36
N TYR A 63 1.49 -5.18 -6.43
CA TYR A 63 1.25 -6.62 -6.47
C TYR A 63 0.71 -7.04 -7.83
N ASP A 64 1.40 -7.96 -8.50
CA ASP A 64 0.93 -8.56 -9.75
C ASP A 64 0.07 -9.79 -9.42
N THR A 65 -1.23 -9.70 -9.67
CA THR A 65 -2.17 -10.81 -9.42
C THR A 65 -1.94 -12.02 -10.32
N LYS A 66 -1.29 -11.85 -11.49
CA LYS A 66 -1.05 -12.92 -12.46
C LYS A 66 0.15 -13.76 -12.05
N THR A 67 1.20 -13.12 -11.55
CA THR A 67 2.44 -13.79 -11.13
C THR A 67 2.51 -14.05 -9.62
N ASN A 68 1.59 -13.47 -8.84
CA ASN A 68 1.53 -13.59 -7.39
C ASN A 68 2.84 -13.09 -6.72
N GLN A 69 3.36 -11.95 -7.20
CA GLN A 69 4.61 -11.35 -6.73
C GLN A 69 4.42 -9.88 -6.36
N TRP A 70 5.14 -9.46 -5.32
CA TRP A 70 5.29 -8.05 -4.99
C TRP A 70 6.51 -7.45 -5.69
N THR A 71 6.33 -6.22 -6.15
CA THR A 71 7.40 -5.35 -6.65
C THR A 71 7.32 -4.04 -5.89
N ASN A 72 8.44 -3.65 -5.29
CA ASN A 72 8.58 -2.32 -4.70
C ASN A 72 9.04 -1.36 -5.78
N ILE A 73 8.20 -0.37 -6.09
CA ILE A 73 8.57 0.73 -6.97
C ILE A 73 9.01 1.87 -6.06
N VAL A 74 10.32 2.13 -6.03
CA VAL A 74 10.85 3.33 -5.40
C VAL A 74 10.30 4.51 -6.19
N TRP A 75 9.46 5.31 -5.55
CA TRP A 75 9.11 6.61 -6.08
C TRP A 75 10.37 7.45 -5.95
N VAL A 76 11.15 7.54 -7.03
CA VAL A 76 12.20 8.54 -7.05
C VAL A 76 11.47 9.87 -6.91
N ALA A 77 11.75 10.58 -5.82
CA ALA A 77 11.38 11.97 -5.58
C ALA A 77 12.07 12.90 -6.60
N THR A 78 12.00 12.56 -7.88
CA THR A 78 12.53 13.33 -8.99
C THR A 78 11.59 14.48 -9.26
N LYS A 79 11.85 15.56 -8.52
CA LYS A 79 11.80 16.94 -9.02
C LYS A 79 10.40 17.37 -9.52
N ASN A 80 9.55 17.77 -8.57
CA ASN A 80 8.38 18.68 -8.70
C ASN A 80 7.07 18.17 -8.05
N GLY A 81 7.13 17.53 -6.87
CA GLY A 81 5.91 17.26 -6.10
C GLY A 81 6.07 16.09 -5.17
N VAL A 82 6.58 16.35 -3.97
CA VAL A 82 6.54 15.37 -2.87
C VAL A 82 5.08 15.28 -2.43
N ILE A 83 4.42 14.15 -2.67
CA ILE A 83 3.26 13.82 -1.85
C ILE A 83 3.86 13.35 -0.52
N SER A 84 3.66 14.14 0.54
CA SER A 84 4.02 13.68 1.89
C SER A 84 3.31 12.37 2.19
N PRO A 85 3.87 11.50 3.05
CA PRO A 85 3.21 10.26 3.39
C PRO A 85 1.81 10.54 3.89
N ILE A 86 0.81 9.81 3.39
CA ILE A 86 -0.60 10.18 3.53
C ILE A 86 -1.43 9.01 4.05
N SER A 87 -2.06 9.20 5.21
CA SER A 87 -2.99 8.22 5.79
C SER A 87 -4.42 8.71 5.68
N PHE A 88 -5.39 7.80 5.86
CA PHE A 88 -6.82 8.13 5.83
C PHE A 88 -7.27 8.77 4.51
N HIS A 89 -6.55 8.50 3.42
CA HIS A 89 -6.87 9.01 2.09
C HIS A 89 -7.79 8.06 1.34
N SER A 90 -8.40 8.56 0.26
CA SER A 90 -9.04 7.72 -0.76
C SER A 90 -8.18 7.70 -2.02
N ALA A 91 -8.14 6.55 -2.68
CA ALA A 91 -7.51 6.38 -3.98
C ALA A 91 -8.53 5.81 -4.96
N THR A 92 -8.59 6.35 -6.18
CA THR A 92 -9.54 5.92 -7.20
C THR A 92 -8.88 5.89 -8.56
N LEU A 93 -8.94 4.74 -9.23
CA LEU A 93 -8.54 4.62 -10.62
C LEU A 93 -9.44 5.49 -11.50
N LEU A 94 -8.83 6.37 -12.29
CA LEU A 94 -9.57 7.21 -13.22
C LEU A 94 -9.98 6.41 -14.47
N PRO A 95 -11.04 6.82 -15.19
CA PRO A 95 -11.55 6.10 -16.37
C PRO A 95 -10.54 5.91 -17.50
N ASN A 96 -9.44 6.67 -17.50
CA ASN A 96 -8.35 6.51 -18.47
C ASN A 96 -7.50 5.24 -18.23
N ASN A 97 -7.72 4.53 -17.12
CA ASN A 97 -6.98 3.34 -16.69
C ASN A 97 -5.46 3.56 -16.54
N GLN A 98 -5.03 4.82 -16.44
CA GLN A 98 -3.61 5.22 -16.43
C GLN A 98 -3.24 6.09 -15.23
N SER A 99 -4.23 6.59 -14.49
CA SER A 99 -3.99 7.54 -13.39
C SER A 99 -4.86 7.19 -12.19
N ILE A 100 -4.29 7.32 -10.99
CA ILE A 100 -5.01 7.17 -9.73
C ILE A 100 -5.16 8.55 -9.11
N LEU A 101 -6.40 8.97 -8.85
CA LEU A 101 -6.69 10.17 -8.08
C LEU A 101 -6.57 9.83 -6.59
N ILE A 102 -5.74 10.59 -5.88
CA ILE A 102 -5.63 10.55 -4.42
C ILE A 102 -6.31 11.82 -3.88
N TYR A 103 -7.21 11.67 -2.91
CA TYR A 103 -7.93 12.80 -2.31
C TYR A 103 -8.14 12.60 -0.80
N GLY A 104 -8.16 13.73 -0.07
CA GLY A 104 -8.30 13.76 1.38
C GLY A 104 -7.05 13.25 2.10
N GLY A 105 -7.23 12.73 3.30
CA GLY A 105 -6.13 12.19 4.12
C GLY A 105 -5.37 13.22 4.94
N VAL A 106 -4.42 12.71 5.72
CA VAL A 106 -3.59 13.47 6.65
C VAL A 106 -2.13 13.14 6.38
N ASN A 107 -1.32 14.19 6.20
CA ASN A 107 0.12 14.06 6.03
C ASN A 107 0.76 13.57 7.33
N GLN A 108 1.63 12.57 7.24
CA GLN A 108 2.33 12.01 8.40
C GLN A 108 3.58 12.81 8.81
N THR A 109 3.85 13.97 8.19
CA THR A 109 5.02 14.82 8.46
C THR A 109 5.12 15.34 9.90
N GLY A 110 4.15 15.03 10.77
CA GLY A 110 4.18 15.33 12.21
C GLY A 110 4.40 14.12 13.14
N TYR A 111 4.43 12.89 12.64
CA TYR A 111 4.69 11.70 13.45
C TYR A 111 6.15 11.26 13.28
N GLN A 112 7.09 12.03 13.81
CA GLN A 112 8.41 11.46 14.09
C GLN A 112 8.21 10.39 15.16
N TYR A 113 8.61 9.15 14.86
CA TYR A 113 8.75 8.11 15.88
C TYR A 113 9.85 8.54 16.86
N SER A 114 9.51 9.39 17.83
CA SER A 114 10.38 9.68 18.96
C SER A 114 10.38 8.46 19.86
N GLY A 115 11.42 7.64 19.69
CA GLY A 115 11.83 6.63 20.65
C GLY A 115 11.41 5.21 20.26
N LEU A 116 12.35 4.47 19.67
CA LEU A 116 12.92 3.28 20.30
C LEU A 116 14.39 3.18 19.85
N ALA A 117 15.29 3.53 20.78
CA ALA A 117 16.69 3.11 20.76
C ALA A 117 16.82 1.85 21.61
#